data_AF-A0A164PJS8-F1
#
_entry.id   AF-A0A164PJS8-F1
#
_cell.length_a   1.000
_cell.length_b   1.000
_cell.length_c   1.000
_cell.angle_alpha   90.00
_cell.angle_beta   90.00
_cell.angle_gamma   90.00
#
_symmetry.space_group_name_H-M   'P 1'
#
loop_
_entity.id
_entity.type
_entity.pdbx_description
1 polymer ?
#
loop_
_entity_poly.entity_id
_entity_poly.type
_entity_poly.pdbx_seq_one_letter_code
_entity_poly.pdbx_strand_id
1 'polypeptide(L)'
;MSEQPPSNVSGSSSSLQSSFTMSSEMGHMQAPSWQHRVSASFAAMAEQVQAASQAVAMIPAMSAVANESTLVEVIARLESIERQQDRLHEEFNELKALVQQTREGPERFEKRLDDQIKAFNLDQQRLPARLHNATASKGPNPIKAPPTASGKTPKNFPNTKGEFEHLTRERYETIMVEYGIPISGDITAKRDTLRSFLGIPA
;
A
#
# COMPACT_ATOMS: atom_id res chain seq x y z
N MET A 1 41.01 61.02 -16.20
CA MET A 1 40.48 59.71 -15.78
C MET A 1 39.82 59.12 -17.03
N SER A 2 40.54 58.59 -18.02
CA SER A 2 41.78 57.78 -17.99
C SER A 2 41.52 56.44 -17.26
N GLU A 3 41.82 55.24 -17.78
CA GLU A 3 42.69 54.87 -18.94
C GLU A 3 42.30 53.50 -19.58
N GLN A 4 43.06 53.04 -20.60
CA GLN A 4 42.82 51.82 -21.41
C GLN A 4 43.53 50.53 -20.90
N PRO A 5 43.20 49.33 -21.45
CA PRO A 5 43.87 48.03 -21.19
C PRO A 5 44.75 47.49 -22.36
N PRO A 6 45.72 46.60 -22.08
CA PRO A 6 45.69 45.20 -22.60
C PRO A 6 46.15 44.18 -21.53
N SER A 7 45.97 42.85 -21.61
CA SER A 7 46.41 41.82 -22.60
C SER A 7 45.96 40.42 -22.07
N ASN A 8 45.90 39.27 -22.76
CA ASN A 8 46.31 38.77 -24.10
C ASN A 8 47.69 38.05 -24.23
N VAL A 9 47.70 36.72 -24.09
CA VAL A 9 48.73 35.73 -24.56
C VAL A 9 47.95 34.47 -24.97
N SER A 10 47.74 34.14 -26.25
CA SER A 10 48.66 33.66 -27.31
C SER A 10 49.09 32.19 -27.16
N GLY A 11 48.74 31.35 -28.13
CA GLY A 11 49.04 29.92 -28.18
C GLY A 11 48.42 29.27 -29.43
N SER A 12 48.96 29.59 -30.61
CA SER A 12 48.33 29.33 -31.92
C SER A 12 48.84 28.08 -32.63
N SER A 13 47.98 27.50 -33.49
CA SER A 13 48.33 26.70 -34.69
C SER A 13 49.00 25.33 -34.44
N SER A 14 48.90 24.33 -35.30
CA SER A 14 48.66 24.31 -36.76
C SER A 14 48.06 22.98 -37.23
N SER A 15 47.57 22.93 -38.47
CA SER A 15 46.95 21.76 -39.10
C SER A 15 47.65 21.37 -40.42
N LEU A 16 47.51 20.08 -40.80
CA LEU A 16 47.87 19.48 -42.11
C LEU A 16 49.40 19.31 -42.37
N GLN A 17 49.93 18.28 -43.06
CA GLN A 17 49.28 17.22 -43.86
C GLN A 17 50.18 15.96 -44.10
N SER A 18 49.55 14.77 -44.10
CA SER A 18 49.73 13.57 -44.96
C SER A 18 50.96 12.61 -44.94
N SER A 19 50.68 11.39 -45.43
CA SER A 19 51.58 10.29 -45.88
C SER A 19 52.17 9.37 -44.79
N PHE A 20 51.54 8.27 -44.34
CA PHE A 20 51.00 7.05 -45.01
C PHE A 20 52.03 5.93 -45.24
N THR A 21 51.93 4.86 -44.42
CA THR A 21 52.40 3.51 -44.74
C THR A 21 51.38 2.50 -44.24
N MET A 22 51.02 1.53 -45.08
CA MET A 22 49.96 0.55 -44.81
C MET A 22 50.37 -0.54 -43.84
N SER A 23 49.41 -1.07 -43.08
CA SER A 23 49.40 -2.47 -42.65
C SER A 23 47.96 -2.99 -42.47
N SER A 24 47.36 -3.36 -43.61
CA SER A 24 46.39 -4.46 -43.74
C SER A 24 45.28 -4.60 -42.67
N GLU A 25 44.47 -3.56 -42.46
CA GLU A 25 43.16 -3.71 -41.81
C GLU A 25 42.06 -4.02 -42.86
N MET A 26 42.08 -5.25 -43.39
CA MET A 26 40.98 -5.79 -44.20
C MET A 26 40.68 -7.24 -43.83
N GLY A 27 39.47 -7.46 -43.33
CA GLY A 27 38.68 -8.61 -43.78
C GLY A 27 39.19 -10.00 -43.41
N HIS A 28 39.42 -10.26 -42.12
CA HIS A 28 38.83 -11.47 -41.56
C HIS A 28 37.56 -11.06 -40.83
N MET A 29 36.45 -11.04 -41.59
CA MET A 29 35.13 -11.18 -40.99
C MET A 29 35.19 -12.39 -40.08
N GLN A 30 35.08 -12.17 -38.77
CA GLN A 30 34.79 -13.27 -37.86
C GLN A 30 33.47 -13.87 -38.35
N ALA A 31 33.55 -15.09 -38.90
CA ALA A 31 32.36 -15.82 -39.34
C ALA A 31 31.34 -15.79 -38.19
N PRO A 32 30.05 -15.50 -38.46
CA PRO A 32 29.08 -15.25 -37.40
C PRO A 32 29.16 -16.35 -36.34
N SER A 33 29.57 -16.00 -35.12
CA SER A 33 29.84 -17.00 -34.06
C SER A 33 28.60 -17.84 -33.76
N TRP A 34 27.41 -17.30 -34.08
CA TRP A 34 26.14 -18.01 -34.15
C TRP A 34 26.14 -19.20 -35.13
N GLN A 35 26.64 -19.08 -36.35
CA GLN A 35 26.72 -20.20 -37.30
C GLN A 35 27.58 -21.34 -36.75
N HIS A 36 28.73 -21.05 -36.17
CA HIS A 36 29.57 -22.08 -35.57
C HIS A 36 28.91 -22.71 -34.31
N ARG A 37 28.17 -21.93 -33.52
CA ARG A 37 27.38 -22.44 -32.38
C ARG A 37 26.21 -23.32 -32.83
N VAL A 38 25.48 -22.91 -33.88
CA VAL A 38 24.39 -23.70 -34.47
C VAL A 38 24.93 -25.00 -35.05
N SER A 39 25.98 -24.96 -35.87
CA SER A 39 26.59 -26.17 -36.43
C SER A 39 27.16 -27.10 -35.36
N ALA A 40 27.78 -26.56 -34.29
CA ALA A 40 28.23 -27.37 -33.16
C ALA A 40 27.05 -28.00 -32.37
N SER A 41 25.95 -27.26 -32.17
CA SER A 41 24.74 -27.80 -31.54
C SER A 41 24.05 -28.86 -32.40
N PHE A 42 24.03 -28.69 -33.73
CA PHE A 42 23.49 -29.67 -34.66
C PHE A 42 24.36 -30.92 -34.76
N ALA A 43 25.69 -30.78 -34.71
CA ALA A 43 26.61 -31.91 -34.65
C ALA A 43 26.42 -32.70 -33.35
N ALA A 44 26.35 -32.03 -32.19
CA ALA A 44 26.07 -32.67 -30.91
C ALA A 44 24.69 -33.36 -30.88
N MET A 45 23.66 -32.73 -31.46
CA MET A 45 22.34 -33.37 -31.62
C MET A 45 22.38 -34.56 -32.59
N ALA A 46 23.14 -34.50 -33.67
CA ALA A 46 23.29 -35.61 -34.62
C ALA A 46 24.02 -36.80 -33.97
N GLU A 47 25.10 -36.55 -33.21
CA GLU A 47 25.78 -37.57 -32.40
C GLU A 47 24.85 -38.16 -31.35
N GLN A 48 24.05 -37.33 -30.66
CA GLN A 48 23.07 -37.79 -29.67
C GLN A 48 21.95 -38.65 -30.31
N VAL A 49 21.46 -38.26 -31.50
CA VAL A 49 20.46 -39.03 -32.26
C VAL A 49 21.05 -40.34 -32.81
N GLN A 50 22.31 -40.34 -33.26
CA GLN A 50 22.98 -41.54 -33.74
C GLN A 50 23.29 -42.52 -32.60
N ALA A 51 23.75 -42.03 -31.44
CA ALA A 51 23.92 -42.82 -30.23
C ALA A 51 22.59 -43.39 -29.72
N ALA A 52 21.52 -42.58 -29.70
CA ALA A 52 20.18 -43.04 -29.36
C ALA A 52 19.65 -44.09 -30.37
N SER A 53 19.93 -43.93 -31.66
CA SER A 53 19.50 -44.88 -32.70
C SER A 53 20.23 -46.23 -32.58
N GLN A 54 21.52 -46.22 -32.24
CA GLN A 54 22.28 -47.43 -31.93
C GLN A 54 21.80 -48.09 -30.63
N ALA A 55 21.50 -47.31 -29.60
CA ALA A 55 20.92 -47.82 -28.35
C ALA A 55 19.55 -48.47 -28.57
N VAL A 56 18.69 -47.89 -29.42
CA VAL A 56 17.38 -48.46 -29.80
C VAL A 56 17.54 -49.72 -30.66
N ALA A 57 18.53 -49.76 -31.56
CA ALA A 57 18.83 -50.95 -32.36
C ALA A 57 19.39 -52.13 -31.53
N MET A 58 19.98 -51.84 -30.36
CA MET A 58 20.50 -52.84 -29.41
C MET A 58 19.45 -53.36 -28.41
N ILE A 59 18.15 -53.26 -28.70
CA ILE A 59 17.06 -53.80 -27.86
C ILE A 59 16.45 -55.07 -28.48
N PRO A 60 17.09 -56.25 -28.38
CA PRO A 60 16.42 -57.52 -28.65
C PRO A 60 15.56 -57.93 -27.44
N ALA A 61 14.25 -58.02 -27.65
CA ALA A 61 13.27 -58.80 -26.87
C ALA A 61 13.10 -58.56 -25.34
N MET A 62 13.77 -57.59 -24.71
CA MET A 62 13.47 -57.20 -23.31
C MET A 62 12.29 -56.20 -23.17
N SER A 63 11.64 -55.83 -24.28
CA SER A 63 10.64 -54.77 -24.34
C SER A 63 9.34 -55.03 -23.57
N ALA A 64 8.96 -56.28 -23.30
CA ALA A 64 7.75 -56.56 -22.52
C ALA A 64 7.90 -56.15 -21.05
N VAL A 65 8.99 -56.56 -20.40
CA VAL A 65 9.21 -56.36 -18.96
C VAL A 65 9.79 -54.97 -18.67
N ALA A 66 10.64 -54.43 -19.55
CA ALA A 66 11.20 -53.08 -19.41
C ALA A 66 10.16 -51.96 -19.62
N ASN A 67 9.18 -52.17 -20.50
CA ASN A 67 8.08 -51.21 -20.68
C ASN A 67 7.15 -51.19 -19.46
N GLU A 68 6.97 -52.32 -18.78
CA GLU A 68 6.16 -52.39 -17.57
C GLU A 68 6.85 -51.67 -16.39
N SER A 69 8.16 -51.86 -16.19
CA SER A 69 8.91 -51.13 -15.17
C SER A 69 8.96 -49.61 -15.41
N THR A 70 9.10 -49.18 -16.66
CA THR A 70 9.10 -47.75 -17.00
C THR A 70 7.70 -47.12 -16.96
N LEU A 71 6.63 -47.87 -17.26
CA LEU A 71 5.26 -47.44 -17.00
C LEU A 71 5.01 -47.22 -15.51
N VAL A 72 5.44 -48.14 -14.64
CA VAL A 72 5.33 -47.99 -13.18
C VAL A 72 6.09 -46.75 -12.69
N GLU A 73 7.29 -46.47 -13.22
CA GLU A 73 8.04 -45.25 -12.89
C GLU A 73 7.33 -43.97 -13.36
N VAL A 74 6.76 -43.97 -14.57
CA VAL A 74 5.98 -42.83 -15.09
C VAL A 74 4.72 -42.59 -14.27
N ILE A 75 4.01 -43.65 -13.85
CA ILE A 75 2.83 -43.56 -12.98
C ILE A 75 3.22 -42.96 -11.61
N ALA A 76 4.28 -43.49 -10.97
CA ALA A 76 4.77 -42.95 -9.70
C ALA A 76 5.21 -41.48 -9.82
N ARG A 77 5.77 -41.08 -10.96
CA ARG A 77 6.14 -39.69 -11.24
C ARG A 77 4.92 -38.79 -11.48
N LEU A 78 3.88 -39.29 -12.15
CA LEU A 78 2.60 -38.58 -12.30
C LEU A 78 1.93 -38.36 -10.95
N GLU A 79 1.81 -39.40 -10.12
CA GLU A 79 1.29 -39.26 -8.75
C GLU A 79 2.10 -38.27 -7.90
N SER A 80 3.44 -38.26 -8.03
CA SER A 80 4.28 -37.27 -7.36
C SER A 80 3.98 -35.85 -7.84
N ILE A 81 3.80 -35.65 -9.14
CA ILE A 81 3.48 -34.34 -9.72
C ILE A 81 2.09 -33.88 -9.26
N GLU A 82 1.10 -34.78 -9.24
CA GLU A 82 -0.27 -34.48 -8.80
C GLU A 82 -0.30 -34.05 -7.33
N ARG A 83 0.35 -34.81 -6.43
CA ARG A 83 0.53 -34.41 -5.02
C ARG A 83 1.28 -33.09 -4.84
N GLN A 84 2.25 -32.79 -5.72
CA GLN A 84 2.94 -31.50 -5.72
C GLN A 84 2.04 -30.36 -6.22
N GLN A 85 1.16 -30.61 -7.18
CA GLN A 85 0.19 -29.63 -7.68
C GLN A 85 -0.87 -29.31 -6.63
N ASP A 86 -1.42 -30.33 -5.95
CA ASP A 86 -2.36 -30.15 -4.83
C ASP A 86 -1.74 -29.27 -3.73
N ARG A 87 -0.52 -29.61 -3.30
CA ARG A 87 0.20 -28.84 -2.28
C ARG A 87 0.48 -27.40 -2.73
N LEU A 88 0.93 -27.19 -3.96
CA LEU A 88 1.16 -25.84 -4.50
C LEU A 88 -0.14 -25.03 -4.61
N HIS A 89 -1.26 -25.69 -4.90
CA HIS A 89 -2.57 -25.05 -4.94
C HIS A 89 -3.04 -24.62 -3.54
N GLU A 90 -2.79 -25.44 -2.52
CA GLU A 90 -3.09 -25.11 -1.13
C GLU A 90 -2.19 -23.98 -0.60
N GLU A 91 -0.87 -24.04 -0.81
CA GLU A 91 0.08 -22.97 -0.47
C GLU A 91 -0.25 -21.65 -1.20
N PHE A 92 -0.73 -21.71 -2.46
CA PHE A 92 -1.19 -20.53 -3.19
C PHE A 92 -2.47 -19.92 -2.61
N ASN A 93 -3.43 -20.77 -2.20
CA ASN A 93 -4.66 -20.32 -1.57
C ASN A 93 -4.42 -19.70 -0.19
N GLU A 94 -3.49 -20.25 0.60
CA GLU A 94 -3.02 -19.68 1.87
C GLU A 94 -2.36 -18.32 1.65
N LEU A 95 -1.41 -18.22 0.70
CA LEU A 95 -0.76 -16.95 0.36
C LEU A 95 -1.77 -15.90 -0.11
N LYS A 96 -2.76 -16.28 -0.91
CA LYS A 96 -3.85 -15.39 -1.37
C LYS A 96 -4.68 -14.88 -0.20
N ALA A 97 -5.03 -15.73 0.76
CA ALA A 97 -5.75 -15.33 1.97
C ALA A 97 -4.92 -14.33 2.82
N LEU A 98 -3.63 -14.61 3.00
CA LEU A 98 -2.72 -13.73 3.75
C LEU A 98 -2.51 -12.38 3.08
N VAL A 99 -2.38 -12.34 1.74
CA VAL A 99 -2.33 -11.09 0.96
C VAL A 99 -3.64 -10.31 1.08
N GLN A 100 -4.80 -10.98 1.06
CA GLN A 100 -6.10 -10.33 1.18
C GLN A 100 -6.29 -9.72 2.59
N GLN A 101 -5.96 -10.48 3.65
CA GLN A 101 -5.92 -9.98 5.02
C GLN A 101 -4.96 -8.78 5.18
N THR A 102 -3.79 -8.85 4.55
CA THR A 102 -2.77 -7.78 4.58
C THR A 102 -3.17 -6.55 3.77
N ARG A 103 -4.11 -6.65 2.81
CA ARG A 103 -4.72 -5.49 2.13
C ARG A 103 -5.83 -4.85 2.95
N GLU A 104 -6.66 -5.66 3.61
CA GLU A 104 -7.74 -5.14 4.46
C GLU A 104 -7.23 -4.47 5.75
N GLY A 105 -6.05 -4.87 6.26
CA GLY A 105 -5.44 -4.26 7.45
C GLY A 105 -5.17 -2.74 7.31
N PRO A 106 -4.38 -2.30 6.32
CA PRO A 106 -4.10 -0.89 6.05
C PRO A 106 -5.36 -0.04 5.84
N GLU A 107 -6.30 -0.45 4.99
CA GLU A 107 -7.52 0.33 4.70
C GLU A 107 -8.40 0.49 5.95
N ARG A 108 -8.55 -0.58 6.76
CA ARG A 108 -9.28 -0.52 8.04
C ARG A 108 -8.55 0.35 9.07
N PHE A 109 -7.22 0.38 9.05
CA PHE A 109 -6.42 1.23 9.94
C PHE A 109 -6.47 2.70 9.53
N GLU A 110 -6.32 2.99 8.24
CA GLU A 110 -6.46 4.33 7.66
C GLU A 110 -7.84 4.91 7.99
N LYS A 111 -8.93 4.17 7.74
CA LYS A 111 -10.27 4.60 8.14
C LYS A 111 -10.41 4.90 9.64
N ARG A 112 -9.81 4.06 10.52
CA ARG A 112 -9.82 4.29 11.97
C ARG A 112 -9.03 5.55 12.36
N LEU A 113 -7.88 5.81 11.74
CA LEU A 113 -7.12 7.04 11.93
C LEU A 113 -7.95 8.26 11.48
N ASP A 114 -8.58 8.15 10.31
CA ASP A 114 -9.43 9.20 9.74
C ASP A 114 -10.61 9.56 10.66
N ASP A 115 -11.28 8.55 11.20
CA ASP A 115 -12.38 8.72 12.16
C ASP A 115 -11.89 9.29 13.50
N GLN A 116 -10.70 8.90 13.97
CA GLN A 116 -10.04 9.49 15.15
C GLN A 116 -9.62 10.95 14.94
N ILE A 117 -9.06 11.29 13.77
CA ILE A 117 -8.67 12.65 13.40
C ILE A 117 -9.90 13.56 13.33
N LYS A 118 -11.01 13.08 12.75
CA LYS A 118 -12.30 13.80 12.73
C LYS A 118 -12.82 14.04 14.16
N ALA A 119 -12.80 13.02 15.02
CA ALA A 119 -13.22 13.15 16.42
C ALA A 119 -12.35 14.16 17.20
N PHE A 120 -11.02 14.06 17.08
CA PHE A 120 -10.08 14.98 17.72
C PHE A 120 -10.27 16.42 17.26
N ASN A 121 -10.38 16.66 15.95
CA ASN A 121 -10.60 18.00 15.40
C ASN A 121 -11.93 18.59 15.86
N LEU A 122 -12.99 17.79 15.95
CA LEU A 122 -14.29 18.24 16.48
C LEU A 122 -14.20 18.62 17.96
N ASP A 123 -13.49 17.85 18.78
CA ASP A 123 -13.31 18.18 20.20
C ASP A 123 -12.40 19.41 20.42
N GLN A 124 -11.40 19.64 19.55
CA GLN A 124 -10.63 20.89 19.53
C GLN A 124 -11.52 22.09 19.16
N GLN A 125 -12.45 21.95 18.21
CA GLN A 125 -13.43 23.01 17.88
C GLN A 125 -14.41 23.28 19.03
N ARG A 126 -14.69 22.28 19.87
CA ARG A 126 -15.57 22.41 21.05
C ARG A 126 -14.87 23.03 22.26
N LEU A 127 -13.55 22.86 22.39
CA LEU A 127 -12.78 23.28 23.55
C LEU A 127 -12.96 24.76 23.93
N PRO A 128 -12.96 25.76 23.02
CA PRO A 128 -13.14 27.17 23.38
C PRO A 128 -14.50 27.46 24.03
N ALA A 129 -15.57 26.79 23.57
CA ALA A 129 -16.89 26.92 24.17
C ALA A 129 -16.95 26.26 25.56
N ARG A 130 -16.37 25.06 25.70
CA ARG A 130 -16.31 24.34 26.99
C ARG A 130 -15.48 25.10 28.03
N LEU A 131 -14.34 25.68 27.64
CA LEU A 131 -13.49 26.50 28.53
C LEU A 131 -14.20 27.78 28.97
N HIS A 132 -14.92 28.44 28.07
CA HIS A 132 -15.78 29.58 28.42
C HIS A 132 -16.86 29.16 29.44
N ASN A 133 -17.54 28.04 29.18
CA ASN A 133 -18.61 27.53 30.04
C ASN A 133 -18.11 27.12 31.44
N ALA A 134 -16.86 26.69 31.57
CA ALA A 134 -16.26 26.37 32.87
C ALA A 134 -16.22 27.58 33.82
N THR A 135 -16.21 28.80 33.28
CA THR A 135 -16.27 30.06 34.05
C THR A 135 -17.71 30.47 34.44
N ALA A 136 -18.73 29.78 33.95
CA ALA A 136 -20.14 30.13 34.17
C ALA A 136 -20.66 29.63 35.53
N SER A 137 -20.05 30.04 36.65
CA SER A 137 -20.40 29.54 37.99
C SER A 137 -21.80 29.91 38.48
N LYS A 138 -22.32 31.09 38.10
CA LYS A 138 -23.61 31.63 38.56
C LYS A 138 -24.66 31.60 37.46
N GLY A 139 -25.94 31.53 37.84
CA GLY A 139 -27.09 31.52 36.93
C GLY A 139 -27.06 32.52 35.77
N PRO A 140 -26.83 33.84 35.98
CA PRO A 140 -26.81 34.83 34.89
C PRO A 140 -25.54 34.79 34.02
N ASN A 141 -24.55 33.95 34.32
CA ASN A 141 -23.33 33.89 33.51
C ASN A 141 -23.67 33.31 32.13
N PRO A 142 -23.20 33.93 31.03
CA PRO A 142 -23.47 33.46 29.69
C PRO A 142 -22.75 32.14 29.41
N ILE A 143 -23.36 31.30 28.59
CA ILE A 143 -22.77 30.06 28.08
C ILE A 143 -22.74 30.08 26.55
N LYS A 144 -21.80 29.33 25.97
CA LYS A 144 -21.62 29.18 24.52
C LYS A 144 -21.91 27.75 24.12
N ALA A 145 -22.63 27.58 23.02
CA ALA A 145 -22.86 26.30 22.39
C ALA A 145 -21.58 25.77 21.72
N PRO A 146 -21.05 24.59 22.10
CA PRO A 146 -20.07 23.90 21.28
C PRO A 146 -20.69 23.49 19.93
N PRO A 147 -19.90 23.35 18.85
CA PRO A 147 -20.41 22.84 17.57
C PRO A 147 -20.83 21.36 17.68
N THR A 148 -21.92 21.03 16.99
CA THR A 148 -22.35 19.66 16.70
C THR A 148 -21.42 19.00 15.68
N ALA A 149 -21.55 17.70 15.44
CA ALA A 149 -20.81 17.01 14.38
C ALA A 149 -21.06 17.59 12.96
N SER A 150 -22.13 18.37 12.78
CA SER A 150 -22.43 19.09 11.53
C SER A 150 -21.74 20.46 11.41
N GLY A 151 -20.93 20.85 12.39
CA GLY A 151 -20.32 22.19 12.50
C GLY A 151 -21.28 23.30 12.94
N LYS A 152 -22.60 23.03 12.99
CA LYS A 152 -23.63 23.99 13.42
C LYS A 152 -23.84 23.95 14.93
N THR A 153 -24.34 25.03 15.52
CA THR A 153 -24.82 25.07 16.90
C THR A 153 -26.25 24.50 17.01
N PRO A 154 -26.62 23.92 18.17
CA PRO A 154 -27.99 23.49 18.49
C PRO A 154 -29.05 24.58 18.29
N LYS A 155 -30.26 24.18 17.89
CA LYS A 155 -31.39 25.11 17.75
C LYS A 155 -31.96 25.47 19.12
N ASN A 156 -32.10 26.77 19.39
CA ASN A 156 -32.57 27.32 20.67
C ASN A 156 -31.75 26.76 21.86
N PHE A 157 -30.43 26.87 21.75
CA PHE A 157 -29.50 26.60 22.85
C PHE A 157 -29.68 27.65 23.97
N PRO A 158 -29.63 27.28 25.26
CA PRO A 158 -29.74 28.23 26.37
C PRO A 158 -28.61 29.26 26.38
N ASN A 159 -28.91 30.52 26.67
CA ASN A 159 -27.93 31.61 26.65
C ASN A 159 -27.15 31.73 27.97
N THR A 160 -27.70 31.24 29.08
CA THR A 160 -27.14 31.37 30.44
C THR A 160 -27.14 30.03 31.19
N LYS A 161 -26.30 29.90 32.24
CA LYS A 161 -26.34 28.71 33.12
C LYS A 161 -27.74 28.51 33.73
N GLY A 162 -28.39 29.60 34.14
CA GLY A 162 -29.73 29.57 34.74
C GLY A 162 -30.80 29.04 33.78
N GLU A 163 -30.78 29.48 32.51
CA GLU A 163 -31.65 28.91 31.46
C GLU A 163 -31.38 27.42 31.25
N PHE A 164 -30.09 27.02 31.20
CA PHE A 164 -29.69 25.62 31.05
C PHE A 164 -30.22 24.73 32.19
N GLU A 165 -30.17 25.18 33.44
CA GLU A 165 -30.60 24.39 34.61
C GLU A 165 -32.11 24.14 34.69
N HIS A 166 -32.91 25.04 34.08
CA HIS A 166 -34.37 25.01 34.12
C HIS A 166 -35.01 24.55 32.80
N LEU A 167 -34.24 23.92 31.90
CA LEU A 167 -34.78 23.31 30.69
C LEU A 167 -35.77 22.18 31.01
N THR A 168 -36.77 22.00 30.14
CA THR A 168 -37.66 20.83 30.20
C THR A 168 -36.92 19.56 29.76
N ARG A 169 -37.44 18.39 30.15
CA ARG A 169 -36.91 17.08 29.74
C ARG A 169 -36.71 16.97 28.22
N GLU A 170 -37.71 17.37 27.45
CA GLU A 170 -37.69 17.35 25.98
C GLU A 170 -36.59 18.23 25.39
N ARG A 171 -36.29 19.37 26.03
CA ARG A 171 -35.22 20.27 25.59
C ARG A 171 -33.82 19.69 25.88
N TYR A 172 -33.62 19.03 27.03
CA TYR A 172 -32.39 18.26 27.26
C TYR A 172 -32.22 17.16 26.21
N GLU A 173 -33.27 16.37 25.94
CA GLU A 173 -33.25 15.29 24.96
C GLU A 173 -32.96 15.78 23.54
N THR A 174 -33.58 16.90 23.12
CA THR A 174 -33.31 17.54 21.82
C THR A 174 -31.82 17.89 21.67
N ILE A 175 -31.23 18.53 22.68
CA ILE A 175 -29.82 18.95 22.63
C ILE A 175 -28.89 17.73 22.70
N MET A 176 -29.23 16.68 23.45
CA MET A 176 -28.48 15.42 23.49
C MET A 176 -28.47 14.74 22.11
N VAL A 177 -29.59 14.70 21.39
CA VAL A 177 -29.66 14.17 20.01
C VAL A 177 -28.79 14.99 19.06
N GLU A 178 -28.87 16.32 19.10
CA GLU A 178 -28.05 17.20 18.24
C GLU A 178 -26.54 17.04 18.50
N TYR A 179 -26.12 16.63 19.70
CA TYR A 179 -24.72 16.30 20.02
C TYR A 179 -24.34 14.82 19.85
N GLY A 180 -25.29 13.92 19.55
CA GLY A 180 -25.06 12.47 19.47
C GLY A 180 -24.84 11.79 20.83
N ILE A 181 -25.32 12.40 21.92
CA ILE A 181 -25.22 11.86 23.28
C ILE A 181 -26.39 10.88 23.51
N PRO A 182 -26.13 9.64 23.97
CA PRO A 182 -27.19 8.68 24.27
C PRO A 182 -28.18 9.20 25.32
N ILE A 183 -29.48 9.20 25.00
CA ILE A 183 -30.53 9.56 25.95
C ILE A 183 -30.65 8.43 26.99
N SER A 184 -30.34 8.74 28.26
CA SER A 184 -30.47 7.80 29.38
C SER A 184 -30.87 8.52 30.66
N GLY A 185 -31.49 7.80 31.59
CA GLY A 185 -31.85 8.28 32.92
C GLY A 185 -33.02 9.26 33.00
N ASP A 186 -33.17 9.87 34.18
CA ASP A 186 -34.20 10.86 34.50
C ASP A 186 -33.79 12.28 34.04
N ILE A 187 -34.55 13.31 34.43
CA ILE A 187 -34.21 14.70 34.09
C ILE A 187 -32.88 15.15 34.73
N THR A 188 -32.59 14.65 35.93
CA THR A 188 -31.35 14.95 36.67
C THR A 188 -30.15 14.36 35.93
N ALA A 189 -30.18 13.07 35.60
CA ALA A 189 -29.12 12.39 34.86
C ALA A 189 -28.87 13.02 33.48
N LYS A 190 -29.93 13.43 32.76
CA LYS A 190 -29.83 14.11 31.45
C LYS A 190 -29.16 15.47 31.58
N ARG A 191 -29.61 16.29 32.53
CA ARG A 191 -28.99 17.58 32.85
C ARG A 191 -27.52 17.40 33.21
N ASP A 192 -27.21 16.45 34.09
CA ASP A 192 -25.86 16.29 34.63
C ASP A 192 -24.88 15.74 33.56
N THR A 193 -25.34 14.82 32.70
CA THR A 193 -24.62 14.34 31.51
C THR A 193 -24.32 15.49 30.54
N LEU A 194 -25.34 16.29 30.20
CA LEU A 194 -25.18 17.41 29.28
C LEU A 194 -24.34 18.54 29.90
N ARG A 195 -24.43 18.78 31.22
CA ARG A 195 -23.60 19.74 31.95
C ARG A 195 -22.12 19.41 31.80
N SER A 196 -21.75 18.14 32.03
CA SER A 196 -20.39 17.62 31.88
C SER A 196 -19.87 17.75 30.43
N PHE A 197 -20.70 17.40 29.45
CA PHE A 197 -20.37 17.57 28.04
C PHE A 197 -20.12 19.04 27.68
N LEU A 198 -21.02 19.95 28.08
CA LEU A 198 -20.91 21.38 27.79
C LEU A 198 -19.80 22.11 28.57
N GLY A 199 -19.22 21.47 29.60
CA GLY A 199 -18.20 22.05 30.46
C GLY A 199 -18.74 23.08 31.46
N ILE A 200 -20.03 23.02 31.81
CA ILE A 200 -20.65 23.94 32.77
C ILE A 200 -20.34 23.46 34.21
N PRO A 201 -19.95 24.33 35.16
CA PRO A 201 -19.73 23.92 36.54
C PRO A 201 -21.07 23.57 37.23
N ALA A 202 -21.02 22.65 38.21
CA ALA A 202 -22.15 22.30 39.06
C ALA A 202 -22.79 23.55 39.70
#